data_AF-A0A4U6TE57-F1
#
_entry.id   AF-A0A4U6TE57-F1
#
_cell.length_a   1.000
_cell.length_b   1.000
_cell.length_c   1.000
_cell.angle_alpha   90.00
_cell.angle_beta   90.00
_cell.angle_gamma   90.00
#
_symmetry.space_group_name_H-M   'P 1'
#
loop_
_entity.id
_entity.type
_entity.pdbx_description
1 polymer ?
#
loop_
_entity_poly.entity_id
_entity_poly.type
_entity_poly.pdbx_seq_one_letter_code
_entity_poly.pdbx_strand_id
1 'polypeptide(L)'
;MWSGVPLTGNAFDRLLLPSGVPVPMCFCGDPCKVAKSDEEDIYRQRYWMCSNFAFEPTLRQCRINRMTPPPLCDFEQWIDTEIKPKDKEHMQYMLQWAAESKERMEKRLREEAAEKEHKEEEERRWLAA
;
A
#
# COMPACT_ATOMS: atom_id res chain seq x y z
N MET A 1 15.37 25.37 4.49
CA MET A 1 15.96 24.48 3.48
C MET A 1 14.99 23.34 3.26
N TRP A 2 14.18 23.41 2.20
CA TRP A 2 13.33 22.32 1.76
C TRP A 2 14.16 21.42 0.85
N SER A 3 14.61 20.28 1.36
CA SER A 3 15.19 19.22 0.54
C SER A 3 14.03 18.42 -0.02
N GLY A 4 13.56 18.79 -1.22
CA GLY A 4 12.63 17.99 -1.99
C GLY A 4 13.28 16.66 -2.33
N VAL A 5 12.90 15.60 -1.60
CA VAL A 5 13.15 14.22 -2.01
C VAL A 5 12.15 13.94 -3.13
N PRO A 6 12.56 13.52 -4.34
CA PRO A 6 11.62 13.20 -5.40
C PRO A 6 10.80 11.97 -4.98
N LEU A 7 9.52 12.18 -4.66
CA LEU A 7 8.49 11.14 -4.58
C LEU A 7 8.08 10.73 -6.00
N THR A 8 8.98 10.10 -6.76
CA THR A 8 8.62 9.55 -8.08
C THR A 8 9.50 8.34 -8.38
N GLY A 9 9.26 7.24 -7.67
CA GLY A 9 9.28 5.93 -8.32
C GLY A 9 7.85 5.70 -8.79
N ASN A 10 7.65 5.67 -10.10
CA ASN A 10 6.31 5.63 -10.67
C ASN A 10 5.68 4.27 -10.33
N ALA A 11 4.37 4.20 -10.05
CA ALA A 11 3.65 2.92 -9.88
C ALA A 11 3.73 1.98 -11.10
N PHE A 12 4.34 2.45 -12.20
CA PHE A 12 4.56 1.75 -13.46
C PHE A 12 6.03 1.45 -13.75
N ASP A 13 6.96 1.78 -12.85
CA ASP A 13 8.34 1.34 -13.03
C ASP A 13 8.39 -0.16 -12.80
N ARG A 14 8.37 -0.93 -13.90
CA ARG A 14 8.66 -2.37 -13.88
C ARG A 14 9.95 -2.52 -13.10
N LEU A 15 9.85 -3.15 -11.92
CA LEU A 15 10.98 -3.36 -11.03
C LEU A 15 12.11 -3.98 -11.85
N LEU A 16 13.27 -3.31 -11.83
CA LEU A 16 14.43 -3.77 -12.58
C LEU A 16 14.69 -5.22 -12.23
N LEU A 17 14.67 -6.07 -13.25
CA LEU A 17 14.99 -7.48 -13.14
C LEU A 17 16.35 -7.60 -12.46
N PRO A 18 16.51 -8.50 -11.47
CA PRO A 18 17.82 -8.75 -10.89
C PRO A 18 18.78 -9.21 -12.01
N SER A 19 19.79 -8.39 -12.31
CA SER A 19 20.75 -8.71 -13.37
C SER A 19 21.44 -10.03 -13.07
N GLY A 20 21.42 -10.96 -14.03
CA GLY A 20 22.06 -12.28 -13.92
C GLY A 20 21.24 -13.36 -13.22
N VAL A 21 20.02 -13.09 -12.74
CA VAL A 21 19.13 -14.12 -12.20
C VAL A 21 18.20 -14.64 -13.31
N PRO A 22 18.14 -15.96 -13.57
CA PRO A 22 17.23 -16.49 -14.57
C PRO A 22 15.79 -16.21 -14.17
N VAL A 23 15.04 -15.58 -15.09
CA VAL A 23 13.60 -15.33 -14.91
C VAL A 23 12.87 -16.65 -15.07
N PRO A 24 12.07 -17.10 -14.08
CA PRO A 24 11.28 -18.31 -14.22
C PRO A 24 10.20 -18.11 -15.29
N MET A 25 9.92 -19.16 -16.03
CA MET A 25 8.79 -19.22 -16.95
C MET A 25 7.74 -20.15 -16.33
N CYS A 26 6.60 -19.58 -15.95
CA CYS A 26 5.43 -20.39 -15.59
C CYS A 26 4.80 -21.03 -16.84
N PHE A 27 3.81 -21.90 -16.66
CA PHE A 27 3.15 -22.60 -17.78
C PHE A 27 2.33 -21.67 -18.71
N CYS A 28 2.18 -20.39 -18.39
CA CYS A 28 1.51 -19.42 -19.26
C CYS A 28 2.37 -18.97 -20.46
N GLY A 29 3.65 -19.33 -20.52
CA GLY A 29 4.53 -19.05 -21.67
C GLY A 29 5.19 -17.67 -21.66
N ASP A 30 4.60 -16.67 -21.00
CA ASP A 30 5.22 -15.36 -20.80
C ASP A 30 6.19 -15.36 -19.60
N PRO A 31 7.30 -14.58 -19.63
CA PRO A 31 8.18 -14.41 -18.48
C PRO A 31 7.43 -13.90 -17.26
N CYS A 32 7.72 -14.47 -16.09
CA CYS A 32 7.16 -13.99 -14.83
C CYS A 32 7.64 -12.56 -14.52
N LYS A 33 6.79 -11.77 -13.86
CA LYS A 33 7.08 -10.40 -13.44
C LYS A 33 7.56 -10.38 -11.99
N VAL A 34 8.31 -9.35 -11.61
CA VAL A 34 8.71 -9.11 -10.22
C VAL A 34 7.65 -8.26 -9.53
N ALA A 35 7.21 -8.70 -8.36
CA ALA A 35 6.43 -7.89 -7.42
C ALA A 35 7.16 -7.75 -6.08
N LYS A 36 6.62 -6.90 -5.21
CA LYS A 36 7.07 -6.69 -3.84
C LYS A 36 5.91 -6.96 -2.90
N SER A 37 6.19 -7.57 -1.76
CA SER A 37 5.17 -7.70 -0.72
C SER A 37 5.03 -6.39 0.07
N ASP A 38 3.80 -6.10 0.47
CA ASP A 38 3.48 -5.02 1.41
C ASP A 38 3.18 -5.56 2.82
N GLU A 39 3.25 -6.88 3.03
CA GLU A 39 3.07 -7.51 4.34
C GLU A 39 4.27 -7.23 5.26
N GLU A 40 4.04 -7.11 6.56
CA GLU A 40 5.03 -6.59 7.53
C GLU A 40 6.26 -7.49 7.70
N ASP A 41 6.04 -8.81 7.74
CA ASP A 41 7.06 -9.85 7.95
C ASP A 41 7.89 -10.16 6.70
N ILE A 42 7.41 -9.74 5.53
CA ILE A 42 8.07 -9.88 4.23
C ILE A 42 8.13 -8.54 3.47
N TYR A 43 8.13 -7.43 4.21
CA TYR A 43 7.98 -6.09 3.64
C TYR A 43 9.03 -5.80 2.57
N ARG A 44 8.55 -5.41 1.38
CA ARG A 44 9.32 -5.13 0.17
C ARG A 44 10.22 -6.27 -0.33
N GLN A 45 10.08 -7.48 0.20
CA GLN A 45 10.72 -8.65 -0.37
C GLN A 45 10.19 -8.88 -1.77
N ARG A 46 11.10 -9.17 -2.70
CA ARG A 46 10.75 -9.39 -4.09
C ARG A 46 10.40 -10.85 -4.31
N TYR A 47 9.38 -11.08 -5.13
CA TYR A 47 9.02 -12.39 -5.63
C TYR A 47 8.68 -12.32 -7.11
N TRP A 48 8.93 -13.42 -7.80
CA TRP A 48 8.39 -13.67 -9.13
C TRP A 48 6.92 -14.04 -9.00
N MET A 49 6.08 -13.48 -9.87
CA MET A 49 4.68 -13.86 -10.00
C MET A 49 4.29 -13.97 -11.47
N CYS A 50 3.28 -14.80 -11.77
CA CYS A 50 2.73 -14.85 -13.12
C CYS A 50 2.12 -13.49 -13.53
N SER A 51 2.28 -13.12 -14.81
CA SER A 51 1.58 -11.97 -15.37
C SER A 51 0.04 -12.16 -15.36
N ASN A 52 -0.41 -13.41 -15.35
CA ASN A 52 -1.81 -13.83 -15.27
C ASN A 52 -2.22 -14.28 -13.84
N PHE A 53 -1.55 -13.76 -12.80
CA PHE A 53 -1.85 -14.08 -11.40
C PHE A 53 -3.19 -13.48 -10.92
N ALA A 54 -3.47 -12.25 -11.30
CA ALA A 54 -4.72 -11.57 -11.02
C ALA A 54 -5.39 -11.16 -12.32
N PHE A 55 -6.72 -11.28 -12.37
CA PHE A 55 -7.47 -10.77 -13.51
C PHE A 55 -7.52 -9.25 -13.45
N GLU A 56 -6.70 -8.61 -14.27
CA GLU A 56 -6.71 -7.16 -14.49
C GLU A 56 -7.42 -6.87 -15.82
N PRO A 57 -8.76 -6.72 -15.83
CA PRO A 57 -9.48 -6.46 -17.07
C PRO A 57 -9.09 -5.11 -17.65
N THR A 58 -8.86 -5.08 -18.96
CA THR A 58 -8.64 -3.84 -19.70
C THR A 58 -9.89 -2.95 -19.67
N LEU A 59 -9.72 -1.64 -19.78
CA LEU A 59 -10.84 -0.69 -19.92
C LEU A 59 -11.81 -1.08 -21.05
N ARG A 60 -11.29 -1.67 -22.13
CA ARG A 60 -12.10 -2.19 -23.24
C ARG A 60 -12.98 -3.36 -22.80
N GLN A 61 -12.42 -4.34 -22.07
CA GLN A 61 -13.16 -5.49 -21.54
C GLN A 61 -14.26 -5.06 -20.57
N CYS A 62 -13.98 -4.07 -19.71
CA CYS A 62 -14.98 -3.50 -18.80
C CYS A 62 -16.15 -2.87 -19.58
N ARG A 63 -15.84 -2.07 -20.62
CA ARG A 63 -16.87 -1.39 -21.44
C ARG A 63 -17.80 -2.36 -22.18
N ILE A 64 -17.30 -3.53 -22.58
CA ILE A 64 -18.10 -4.55 -23.29
C ILE A 64 -18.65 -5.64 -22.35
N ASN A 65 -18.58 -5.41 -21.02
CA ASN A 65 -19.01 -6.33 -19.97
C ASN A 65 -18.45 -7.77 -20.13
N ARG A 66 -17.20 -7.89 -20.61
CA ARG A 66 -16.49 -9.18 -20.69
C ARG A 66 -15.63 -9.37 -19.45
N MET A 67 -16.29 -9.65 -18.33
CA MET A 67 -15.68 -9.80 -17.01
C MET A 67 -15.38 -11.24 -16.61
N THR A 68 -15.56 -12.21 -17.51
CA THR A 68 -15.12 -13.59 -17.26
C THR A 68 -13.60 -13.62 -17.17
N PRO A 69 -13.02 -13.89 -15.99
CA PRO A 69 -11.58 -13.97 -15.84
C PRO A 69 -11.06 -15.20 -16.60
N PRO A 70 -9.92 -15.09 -17.29
CA PRO A 70 -9.19 -16.27 -17.75
C PRO A 70 -8.79 -17.11 -16.53
N PRO A 71 -8.51 -18.42 -16.71
CA PRO A 71 -7.93 -19.22 -15.64
C PRO A 71 -6.65 -18.54 -15.17
N LEU A 72 -6.59 -18.18 -13.89
CA LEU A 72 -5.44 -17.50 -13.29
C LEU A 72 -4.32 -18.50 -13.03
N CYS A 73 -3.08 -18.00 -13.04
CA CYS A 73 -1.90 -18.78 -12.72
C CYS A 73 -1.32 -18.29 -11.38
N ASP A 74 -1.34 -19.16 -10.38
CA ASP A 74 -0.90 -18.96 -9.01
C ASP A 74 0.61 -19.11 -8.82
N PHE A 75 1.39 -19.09 -9.90
CA PHE A 75 2.84 -19.21 -9.81
C PHE A 75 3.44 -18.04 -9.03
N GLU A 76 4.08 -18.36 -7.91
CA GLU A 76 4.86 -17.44 -7.08
C GLU A 76 6.19 -18.07 -6.68
N GLN A 77 7.27 -17.28 -6.67
CA GLN A 77 8.58 -17.73 -6.20
C GLN A 77 9.38 -16.58 -5.60
N TRP A 78 9.78 -16.72 -4.33
CA TRP A 78 10.59 -15.71 -3.63
C TRP A 78 11.97 -15.50 -4.25
N ILE A 79 12.37 -14.23 -4.38
CA ILE A 79 13.71 -13.81 -4.84
C ILE A 79 14.58 -13.45 -3.64
N ASP A 80 14.03 -12.65 -2.74
CA ASP A 80 14.67 -12.27 -1.50
C ASP A 80 14.11 -13.15 -0.36
N THR A 81 14.96 -13.63 0.54
CA THR A 81 14.54 -14.39 1.73
C THR A 81 14.57 -13.56 3.01
N GLU A 82 15.10 -12.33 2.94
CA GLU A 82 15.27 -11.43 4.07
C GLU A 82 14.85 -10.00 3.70
N ILE A 83 14.23 -9.30 4.65
CA ILE A 83 13.94 -7.86 4.50
C ILE A 83 15.24 -7.07 4.63
N LYS A 84 15.51 -6.18 3.67
CA LYS A 84 16.66 -5.28 3.71
C LYS A 84 16.57 -4.34 4.92
N PRO A 85 17.68 -4.03 5.62
CA PRO A 85 17.67 -3.14 6.78
C PRO A 85 16.99 -1.79 6.50
N LYS A 86 17.27 -1.18 5.34
CA LYS A 86 16.65 0.08 4.90
C LYS A 86 15.13 -0.02 4.75
N ASP A 87 14.62 -1.15 4.31
CA ASP A 87 13.18 -1.37 4.16
C ASP A 87 12.52 -1.59 5.53
N LYS A 88 13.20 -2.24 6.49
CA LYS A 88 12.74 -2.32 7.89
C LYS A 88 12.65 -0.95 8.55
N GLU A 89 13.69 -0.12 8.40
CA GLU A 89 13.71 1.25 8.93
C GLU A 89 12.58 2.09 8.34
N HIS A 90 12.36 1.97 7.03
CA HIS A 90 11.28 2.68 6.36
C HIS A 90 9.89 2.26 6.86
N MET A 91 9.67 0.95 7.05
CA MET A 91 8.42 0.43 7.60
C MET A 91 8.17 0.95 9.02
N GLN A 92 9.18 0.90 9.89
CA GLN A 92 9.08 1.42 11.26
C GLN A 92 8.75 2.92 11.27
N TYR A 93 9.38 3.70 10.40
CA TYR A 93 9.07 5.12 10.25
C TYR A 93 7.60 5.34 9.85
N MET A 94 7.10 4.60 8.87
CA MET A 94 5.70 4.72 8.42
C MET A 94 4.71 4.35 9.53
N LEU A 95 5.00 3.30 10.31
CA LEU A 95 4.17 2.89 11.46
C LEU A 95 4.15 3.96 12.56
N GLN A 96 5.30 4.54 12.89
CA GLN A 96 5.40 5.64 13.85
C GLN A 96 4.59 6.84 13.39
N TRP A 97 4.77 7.25 12.13
CA TRP A 97 4.05 8.38 11.56
C TRP A 97 2.52 8.16 11.55
N ALA A 98 2.07 6.94 11.25
CA ALA A 98 0.65 6.58 11.28
C ALA A 98 0.08 6.65 12.71
N ALA A 99 0.83 6.18 13.71
CA ALA A 99 0.44 6.26 15.12
C ALA A 99 0.34 7.71 15.60
N GLU A 100 1.35 8.54 15.33
CA GLU A 100 1.35 9.98 15.66
C GLU A 100 0.20 10.71 14.98
N SER A 101 -0.06 10.39 13.71
CA SER A 101 -1.16 10.99 12.95
C SER A 101 -2.51 10.60 13.52
N LYS A 102 -2.68 9.34 13.92
CA LYS A 102 -3.88 8.84 14.59
C LYS A 102 -4.09 9.52 15.94
N GLU A 103 -3.05 9.61 16.77
CA GLU A 103 -3.12 10.30 18.06
C GLU A 103 -3.52 11.77 17.90
N ARG A 104 -2.93 12.47 16.92
CA ARG A 104 -3.28 13.85 16.60
C ARG A 104 -4.74 14.00 16.17
N MET A 105 -5.25 13.07 15.38
CA MET A 105 -6.67 13.05 14.99
C MET A 105 -7.57 12.83 16.20
N GLU A 106 -7.27 11.84 17.03
CA GLU A 106 -8.05 11.55 18.24
C GLU A 106 -8.04 12.71 19.23
N LYS A 107 -6.90 13.40 19.39
CA LYS A 107 -6.80 14.58 20.25
C LYS A 107 -7.73 15.70 19.76
N ARG A 108 -7.74 16.00 18.46
CA ARG A 108 -8.66 17.00 17.88
C ARG A 108 -10.12 16.65 18.12
N LEU A 109 -10.49 15.38 17.91
CA LEU A 109 -11.87 14.94 18.15
C LEU A 109 -12.28 15.11 19.63
N ARG A 110 -11.37 14.88 20.58
CA ARG A 110 -11.63 15.11 22.01
C ARG A 110 -11.78 16.60 22.34
N GLU A 111 -10.93 17.44 21.77
CA GLU A 111 -10.99 18.89 21.95
C GLU A 111 -12.30 19.47 21.37
N GLU A 112 -12.67 19.07 20.15
CA GLU A 112 -13.93 19.48 19.52
C GLU A 112 -15.16 19.01 20.32
N ALA A 113 -15.13 17.78 20.85
CA ALA A 113 -16.19 17.28 21.73
C ALA A 113 -16.29 18.09 23.03
N ALA A 114 -15.16 18.40 23.67
CA ALA A 114 -15.12 19.20 24.89
C ALA A 114 -15.60 20.64 24.67
N GLU A 115 -15.22 21.26 23.54
CA GLU A 115 -15.69 22.61 23.18
C GLU A 115 -17.21 22.61 22.94
N LYS A 116 -17.73 21.58 22.26
CA LYS A 116 -19.16 21.44 22.04
C LYS A 116 -19.93 21.26 23.34
N GLU A 117 -19.47 20.40 24.25
CA GLU A 117 -20.08 20.21 25.57
C GLU A 117 -20.06 21.51 26.39
N HIS A 118 -18.95 22.24 26.40
CA HIS A 118 -18.85 23.53 27.08
C HIS A 118 -19.88 24.53 26.54
N LYS A 119 -19.99 24.63 25.21
CA LYS A 119 -20.95 25.52 24.55
C LYS A 119 -22.41 25.13 24.86
N GLU A 120 -22.74 23.84 24.83
CA GLU A 120 -24.06 23.33 25.20
C GLU A 120 -24.37 23.57 26.69
N GLU A 121 -23.37 23.53 27.57
CA GLU A 121 -23.53 23.89 28.98
C GLU A 121 -23.78 25.40 29.17
N GLU A 122 -23.01 26.26 28.50
CA GLU A 122 -23.21 27.71 28.53
C GLU A 122 -24.59 28.11 28.00
N GLU A 123 -25.05 27.51 26.89
CA GLU A 123 -26.40 27.72 26.37
C GLU A 123 -27.47 27.30 27.38
N ARG A 124 -27.31 26.15 28.05
CA ARG A 124 -28.22 25.72 29.13
C ARG A 124 -28.24 26.69 30.30
N ARG A 125 -27.10 27.25 30.70
CA ARG A 125 -27.01 28.25 31.77
C ARG A 125 -27.68 29.56 31.37
N TRP A 126 -27.47 30.02 30.13
CA TRP A 126 -28.10 31.23 29.60
C TRP A 126 -29.62 31.11 29.53
N LEU A 127 -30.15 29.97 29.06
CA LEU A 127 -31.59 29.74 28.97
C LEU A 127 -32.30 29.59 30.33
N ALA A 128 -31.54 29.34 31.41
CA ALA A 128 -32.07 29.19 32.76
C ALA A 128 -32.02 30.48 33.59
N ALA A 129 -31.41 31.55 33.07
CA ALA A 129 -31.32 32.88 33.69
C ALA A 129 -32.42 33.81 33.16
#